data_AF-A0A392Q691-F1
#
_entry.id   AF-A0A392Q691-F1
#
_cell.length_a   1.000
_cell.length_b   1.000
_cell.length_c   1.000
_cell.angle_alpha   90.00
_cell.angle_beta   90.00
_cell.angle_gamma   90.00
#
_symmetry.space_group_name_H-M   'P 1'
#
loop_
_entity.id
_entity.type
_entity.pdbx_description
1 polymer ?
#
loop_
_entity_poly.entity_id
_entity_poly.type
_entity_poly.pdbx_seq_one_letter_code
_entity_poly.pdbx_strand_id
1 'polypeptide(L)'
;YVKSRSDEQLRNRKDESSTSTCKPEESANNRTIVPCGLIAWSLFNDTYSFSVNKTKLTVNKRGISWKSDREHKFGKDVFPKNFQNSSIIGGAHLNESIPVSTYM
;
A
#
# COMPACT_ATOMS: atom_id res chain seq x y z
N TYR A 1 -0.35 14.59 6.36
CA TYR A 1 -0.41 13.12 6.50
C TYR A 1 -1.76 12.55 6.07
N VAL A 2 -2.87 12.75 6.81
CA VAL A 2 -4.19 12.12 6.52
C VAL A 2 -4.69 12.32 5.08
N LYS A 3 -4.42 13.48 4.47
CA LYS A 3 -4.83 13.81 3.10
C LYS A 3 -3.87 13.29 2.00
N SER A 4 -2.70 12.78 2.39
CA SER A 4 -1.64 12.37 1.46
C SER A 4 -1.89 10.95 0.95
N ARG A 5 -2.91 10.82 0.10
CA ARG A 5 -3.34 9.62 -0.62
C ARG A 5 -4.28 10.01 -1.78
N SER A 6 -4.47 9.12 -2.76
CA SER A 6 -5.48 9.28 -3.82
C SER A 6 -6.44 8.10 -3.83
N ASP A 7 -7.70 8.36 -3.46
CA ASP A 7 -8.73 7.30 -3.44
C ASP A 7 -9.13 6.89 -4.87
N GLU A 8 -9.01 7.78 -5.85
CA GLU A 8 -9.25 7.49 -7.27
C GLU A 8 -8.22 6.51 -7.82
N GLN A 9 -6.92 6.80 -7.62
CA GLN A 9 -5.81 5.92 -8.01
C GLN A 9 -5.94 4.54 -7.36
N LEU A 10 -6.28 4.50 -6.07
CA LEU A 10 -6.41 3.26 -5.30
C LEU A 10 -7.62 2.42 -5.73
N ARG A 11 -8.64 3.04 -6.33
CA ARG A 11 -9.89 2.39 -6.73
C ARG A 11 -9.84 1.85 -8.16
N ASN A 12 -9.21 2.56 -9.08
CA ASN A 12 -9.28 2.26 -10.50
C ASN A 12 -7.94 2.50 -11.21
N ARG A 13 -7.49 1.49 -11.94
CA ARG A 13 -6.24 1.50 -12.70
C ARG A 13 -6.16 2.65 -13.72
N LYS A 14 -7.30 3.09 -14.27
CA LYS A 14 -7.32 4.19 -15.25
C LYS A 14 -6.97 5.54 -14.63
N ASP A 15 -7.15 5.67 -13.32
CA ASP A 15 -6.95 6.92 -12.57
C ASP A 15 -5.57 6.94 -11.89
N GLU A 16 -4.62 6.13 -12.38
CA GLU A 16 -3.26 6.03 -11.85
C GLU A 16 -2.56 7.39 -11.76
N SER A 17 -2.82 8.30 -12.69
CA SER A 17 -2.24 9.66 -12.75
C SER A 17 -2.91 10.67 -11.82
N SER A 18 -4.01 10.32 -11.13
CA SER A 18 -4.70 11.22 -10.22
C SER A 18 -3.95 11.30 -8.88
N THR A 19 -2.89 12.11 -8.80
CA THR A 19 -1.96 12.15 -7.65
C THR A 19 -1.84 13.51 -6.97
N SER A 20 -2.68 14.49 -7.32
CA SER A 20 -2.56 15.87 -6.83
C SER A 20 -2.56 16.02 -5.30
N THR A 21 -3.21 15.10 -4.60
CA THR A 21 -3.29 15.04 -3.13
C THR A 21 -2.13 14.28 -2.47
N CYS A 22 -1.30 13.56 -3.25
CA CYS A 22 -0.28 12.65 -2.76
C CYS A 22 1.06 13.31 -2.41
N LYS A 23 1.19 14.64 -2.52
CA LYS A 23 2.43 15.33 -2.19
C LYS A 23 2.94 14.99 -0.78
N PRO A 24 4.27 14.84 -0.59
CA PRO A 24 5.32 14.91 -1.63
C PRO A 24 5.50 13.63 -2.46
N GLU A 25 4.99 12.49 -2.01
CA GLU A 25 5.19 11.17 -2.62
C GLU A 25 4.20 10.88 -3.77
N GLU A 26 4.10 11.80 -4.73
CA GLU A 26 3.25 11.66 -5.92
C GLU A 26 3.98 11.02 -7.11
N SER A 27 5.29 11.22 -7.21
CA SER A 27 6.13 10.68 -8.28
C SER A 27 7.58 10.49 -7.81
N ALA A 28 8.27 9.53 -8.42
CA ALA A 28 9.71 9.32 -8.25
C ALA A 28 10.34 9.22 -9.64
N ASN A 29 11.48 9.89 -9.85
CA ASN A 29 12.17 9.93 -11.17
C ASN A 29 11.24 10.34 -12.33
N ASN A 30 10.37 11.33 -12.08
CA ASN A 30 9.39 11.84 -13.05
C ASN A 30 8.36 10.79 -13.53
N ARG A 31 8.17 9.70 -12.78
CA ARG A 31 7.16 8.66 -13.02
C ARG A 31 6.23 8.56 -11.81
N THR A 32 4.94 8.39 -12.08
CA THR A 32 3.92 8.27 -11.02
C THR A 32 4.21 7.11 -10.09
N ILE A 33 4.04 7.34 -8.79
CA ILE A 33 4.09 6.29 -7.77
C ILE A 33 2.69 5.69 -7.62
N VAL A 34 2.60 4.36 -7.56
CA VAL A 34 1.37 3.65 -7.22
C VAL A 34 1.70 2.64 -6.12
N PRO A 35 0.96 2.60 -4.99
CA PRO A 35 0.10 3.67 -4.46
C PRO A 35 0.89 4.90 -4.02
N CYS A 36 0.41 6.11 -4.34
CA CYS A 36 1.04 7.38 -3.97
C CYS A 36 0.65 7.85 -2.57
N GLY A 37 1.44 8.79 -2.05
CA GLY A 37 1.17 9.50 -0.81
C GLY A 37 1.86 8.92 0.42
N LEU A 38 1.99 9.77 1.44
CA LEU A 38 2.75 9.45 2.65
C LEU A 38 2.17 8.27 3.42
N ILE A 39 0.86 8.03 3.35
CA ILE A 39 0.22 6.91 4.06
C ILE A 39 0.73 5.57 3.52
N ALA A 40 0.81 5.43 2.19
CA ALA A 40 1.37 4.23 1.59
C ALA A 40 2.89 4.19 1.78
N TRP A 41 3.56 5.34 1.60
CA TRP A 41 5.03 5.44 1.68
C TRP A 41 5.61 5.01 3.03
N SER A 42 4.91 5.29 4.13
CA SER A 42 5.32 4.92 5.48
C SER A 42 4.66 3.62 5.96
N LEU A 43 4.46 2.66 5.06
CA LEU A 43 3.91 1.34 5.39
C LEU A 43 4.76 0.66 6.47
N PHE A 44 4.11 0.16 7.52
CA PHE A 44 4.80 -0.50 8.62
C PHE A 44 5.52 -1.79 8.18
N ASN A 45 6.76 -1.99 8.63
CA ASN A 45 7.62 -3.11 8.17
C ASN A 45 8.03 -4.09 9.29
N ASP A 46 7.62 -3.90 10.55
CA ASP A 46 7.98 -4.88 11.58
C ASP A 46 7.06 -6.11 11.48
N THR A 47 7.60 -7.25 11.91
CA THR A 47 6.87 -8.52 11.90
C THR A 47 6.64 -9.00 13.32
N TYR A 48 5.37 -9.21 13.67
CA TYR A 48 4.99 -9.81 14.95
C TYR A 48 5.02 -11.34 14.89
N SER A 49 5.44 -11.96 15.99
CA SER A 49 5.31 -13.39 16.25
C SER A 49 4.85 -13.62 17.68
N PHE A 50 4.07 -14.67 17.90
CA PHE A 50 3.45 -14.94 19.20
C PHE A 50 3.85 -16.32 19.70
N SER A 51 4.03 -16.44 21.01
CA SER A 51 4.30 -17.72 21.66
C SER A 51 3.64 -17.78 23.03
N VAL A 52 3.18 -18.97 23.42
CA VAL A 52 2.66 -19.28 24.76
C VAL A 52 3.43 -20.49 25.25
N ASN A 53 4.01 -20.41 26.47
CA ASN A 53 4.85 -21.48 27.04
C ASN A 53 5.97 -21.96 26.08
N LYS A 54 6.60 -21.02 25.36
CA LYS A 54 7.64 -21.27 24.33
C LYS A 54 7.16 -22.02 23.08
N THR A 55 5.87 -22.31 22.95
CA THR A 55 5.28 -22.85 21.73
C THR A 55 4.82 -21.72 20.82
N LYS A 56 5.29 -21.71 19.56
CA LYS A 56 4.90 -20.69 18.57
C LYS A 56 3.42 -20.87 18.19
N LEU A 57 2.70 -19.76 18.11
CA LEU A 57 1.32 -19.73 17.64
C LEU A 57 1.28 -19.41 16.14
N THR A 58 0.51 -20.20 15.39
CA THR A 58 0.22 -19.89 13.99
C THR A 58 -0.84 -18.78 13.94
N VAL A 59 -0.49 -17.65 13.34
CA VAL A 59 -1.40 -16.52 13.15
C VAL A 59 -1.85 -16.46 11.70
N ASN A 60 -3.17 -16.41 11.50
CA ASN A 60 -3.74 -16.16 10.18
C ASN A 60 -3.67 -14.66 9.86
N LYS A 61 -2.98 -14.31 8.77
CA LYS A 61 -2.81 -12.93 8.31
C LYS A 61 -3.80 -12.54 7.20
N ARG A 62 -4.72 -13.43 6.81
CA ARG A 62 -5.69 -13.20 5.72
C ARG A 62 -7.01 -12.69 6.27
N GLY A 63 -7.64 -11.79 5.52
CA GLY A 63 -8.99 -11.29 5.84
C GLY A 63 -9.05 -10.33 7.02
N ILE A 64 -7.92 -9.74 7.43
CA ILE A 64 -7.80 -8.85 8.60
C ILE A 64 -8.32 -7.43 8.35
N SER A 65 -8.34 -6.97 7.10
CA SER A 65 -8.91 -5.67 6.73
C SER A 65 -10.44 -5.71 6.68
N TRP A 66 -11.08 -4.58 6.41
CA TRP A 66 -12.53 -4.56 6.19
C TRP A 66 -12.90 -5.25 4.88
N LYS A 67 -14.02 -5.98 4.86
CA LYS A 67 -14.52 -6.63 3.64
C LYS A 67 -14.79 -5.60 2.53
N SER A 68 -15.34 -4.45 2.89
CA SER A 68 -15.56 -3.32 1.95
C SER A 68 -14.28 -2.81 1.32
N ASP A 69 -13.17 -2.80 2.08
CA ASP A 69 -11.89 -2.29 1.59
C ASP A 69 -11.35 -3.22 0.49
N ARG A 70 -11.41 -4.54 0.73
CA ARG A 70 -10.99 -5.57 -0.23
C ARG A 70 -11.90 -5.71 -1.46
N GLU A 71 -13.19 -5.47 -1.31
CA GLU A 71 -14.19 -5.79 -2.36
C GLU A 71 -14.67 -4.58 -3.15
N HIS A 72 -14.60 -3.36 -2.58
CA HIS A 72 -15.22 -2.18 -3.17
C HIS A 72 -14.34 -0.94 -3.20
N LYS A 73 -13.51 -0.73 -2.18
CA LYS A 73 -12.71 0.49 -2.05
C LYS A 73 -11.43 0.43 -2.89
N PHE A 74 -10.73 -0.70 -2.84
CA PHE A 74 -9.45 -0.88 -3.50
C PHE A 74 -9.59 -1.76 -4.74
N GLY A 75 -9.04 -1.29 -5.86
CA GLY A 75 -9.12 -1.98 -7.14
C GLY A 75 -8.32 -3.28 -7.14
N LYS A 76 -8.92 -4.37 -7.64
CA LYS A 76 -8.26 -5.67 -7.77
C LYS A 76 -7.24 -5.72 -8.92
N ASP A 77 -7.28 -4.73 -9.80
CA ASP A 77 -6.42 -4.55 -10.95
C ASP A 77 -5.45 -3.35 -10.80
N VAL A 78 -5.39 -2.76 -9.60
CA VAL A 78 -4.43 -1.71 -9.25
C VAL A 78 -3.22 -2.37 -8.58
N PHE A 79 -2.07 -2.28 -9.25
CA PHE A 79 -0.82 -2.89 -8.81
C PHE A 79 0.21 -1.82 -8.45
N PRO A 80 1.07 -2.07 -7.45
CA PRO A 80 2.17 -1.18 -7.14
C PRO A 80 3.08 -0.95 -8.35
N LYS A 81 3.52 0.29 -8.53
CA LYS A 81 4.44 0.69 -9.61
C LYS A 81 5.34 1.81 -9.13
N ASN A 82 6.62 1.73 -9.46
CA ASN A 82 7.61 2.77 -9.16
C ASN A 82 7.62 3.18 -7.68
N PHE A 83 7.25 2.25 -6.79
CA PHE A 83 7.06 2.51 -5.37
C PHE A 83 8.41 2.40 -4.64
N GLN A 84 8.81 3.47 -3.94
CA GLN A 84 10.10 3.58 -3.25
C GLN A 84 11.33 3.32 -4.15
N ASN A 85 11.25 3.73 -5.41
CA ASN A 85 12.34 3.63 -6.39
C ASN A 85 13.21 4.91 -6.43
N SER A 86 13.22 5.69 -5.35
CA SER A 86 14.05 6.90 -5.21
C SER A 86 15.18 6.65 -4.21
N SER A 87 16.03 7.65 -3.96
CA SER A 87 17.11 7.56 -2.97
C SER A 87 16.63 7.45 -1.52
N ILE A 88 15.35 7.71 -1.27
CA ILE A 88 14.75 7.70 0.07
C ILE A 88 13.77 6.53 0.13
N ILE A 89 13.83 5.76 1.21
CA ILE A 89 12.89 4.68 1.52
C ILE A 89 12.23 5.03 2.86
N GLY A 90 10.90 4.97 2.91
CA GLY A 90 10.10 5.32 4.09
C GLY A 90 9.80 4.10 4.95
N GLY A 91 8.87 3.27 4.47
CA GLY A 91 8.42 2.04 5.10
C GLY A 91 8.73 0.78 4.30
N ALA A 92 7.85 -0.22 4.42
CA ALA A 92 7.96 -1.51 3.73
C ALA A 92 7.79 -1.37 2.20
N HIS A 93 8.45 -2.26 1.46
CA HIS A 93 8.27 -2.40 0.02
C HIS A 93 7.00 -3.18 -0.31
N LEU A 94 6.40 -2.85 -1.47
CA LEU A 94 5.25 -3.54 -2.03
C LEU A 94 5.68 -4.46 -3.19
N ASN A 95 4.98 -5.58 -3.35
CA ASN A 95 5.23 -6.50 -4.46
C ASN A 95 4.37 -6.08 -5.67
N GLU A 96 5.02 -5.80 -6.80
CA GLU A 96 4.36 -5.35 -8.04
C GLU A 96 3.41 -6.40 -8.65
N SER A 97 3.52 -7.68 -8.25
CA SER A 97 2.63 -8.75 -8.70
C SER A 97 1.40 -8.95 -7.81
N ILE A 98 1.26 -8.20 -6.72
CA ILE A 98 0.15 -8.31 -5.76
C ILE A 98 -0.66 -6.99 -5.79
N PRO A 99 -1.99 -7.05 -5.97
CA PRO A 99 -2.80 -5.84 -6.05
C PRO A 99 -2.90 -5.13 -4.69
N VAL A 100 -3.08 -3.81 -4.70
CA VAL A 100 -3.17 -2.98 -3.50
C VAL A 100 -4.32 -3.40 -2.57
N SER A 101 -5.40 -3.96 -3.11
CA SER A 101 -6.55 -4.51 -2.36
C SER A 101 -6.22 -5.72 -1.50
N THR A 102 -5.04 -6.31 -1.66
CA THR A 102 -4.54 -7.41 -0.81
C THR A 102 -3.75 -6.88 0.39
N TYR A 103 -3.15 -5.69 0.25
CA TYR A 103 -2.37 -5.02 1.29
C TYR A 103 -3.21 -4.13 2.20
N MET A 104 -4.28 -3.55 1.65
CA MET A 104 -5.16 -2.58 2.33
C MET A 104 -6.54 -3.17 2.62
#